data_AF-A0A967SUM4-F1
#
_entry.id   AF-A0A967SUM4-F1
#
_cell.length_a   1.000
_cell.length_b   1.000
_cell.length_c   1.000
_cell.angle_alpha   90.00
_cell.angle_beta   90.00
_cell.angle_gamma   90.00
#
_symmetry.space_group_name_H-M   'P 1'
#
loop_
_entity.id
_entity.type
_entity.pdbx_description
1 polymer ?
#
loop_
_entity_poly.entity_id
_entity_poly.type
_entity_poly.pdbx_seq_one_letter_code
_entity_poly.pdbx_strand_id
1 'polypeptide(L)'
;MSGVDVKLEEDDAFGDTILSFMRVGSDNAGTISFSGNYDPDDTNGQVSLNGLYATTIGFTNLYFYDQYGAGQAGATYSFWRVASGGSIFLTKFKDFGIQKNGIGKTSFTAQVSGAVMEWVS
;
A
#
# COMPACT_ATOMS: atom_id res chain seq x y z
N MET A 1 0.27 -7.07 17.56
CA MET A 1 -0.28 -7.98 16.53
C MET A 1 -1.58 -7.36 16.07
N SER A 2 -1.63 -6.81 14.85
CA SER A 2 -2.84 -6.18 14.32
C SER A 2 -3.70 -7.26 13.68
N GLY A 3 -4.87 -7.52 14.26
CA GLY A 3 -5.85 -8.47 13.75
C GLY A 3 -6.47 -7.96 12.45
N VAL A 4 -6.73 -8.88 11.52
CA VAL A 4 -7.55 -8.62 10.34
C VAL A 4 -9.00 -8.63 10.80
N ASP A 5 -9.72 -7.53 10.62
CA ASP A 5 -11.17 -7.47 10.85
C ASP A 5 -11.88 -8.09 9.64
N VAL A 6 -12.09 -9.40 9.68
CA VAL A 6 -12.90 -10.11 8.67
C VAL A 6 -14.37 -9.97 9.07
N LYS A 7 -15.16 -9.29 8.24
CA LYS A 7 -16.62 -9.28 8.40
C LYS A 7 -17.17 -10.59 7.82
N LEU A 8 -17.69 -11.44 8.68
CA LEU A 8 -18.42 -12.65 8.31
C LEU A 8 -19.92 -12.31 8.40
N GLU A 9 -20.68 -12.62 7.35
CA GLU A 9 -22.14 -12.59 7.41
C GLU A 9 -22.66 -14.02 7.28
N GLU A 10 -23.73 -14.32 8.01
CA GLU A 10 -24.41 -15.61 7.97
C GLU A 10 -25.17 -15.72 6.64
N ASP A 11 -24.84 -16.74 5.84
CA ASP A 11 -25.54 -17.06 4.60
C ASP A 11 -26.55 -18.17 4.87
N ASP A 12 -27.73 -17.77 5.33
CA ASP A 12 -28.82 -18.69 5.65
C ASP A 12 -29.67 -18.93 4.39
N ALA A 13 -29.25 -19.87 3.54
CA ALA A 13 -30.07 -20.33 2.42
C ALA A 13 -31.10 -21.38 2.87
N PHE A 14 -32.33 -21.30 2.35
CA PHE A 14 -33.39 -22.26 2.66
C PHE A 14 -33.01 -23.67 2.16
N GLY A 15 -32.68 -24.57 3.09
CA GLY A 15 -32.26 -25.94 2.80
C GLY A 15 -30.90 -26.35 3.37
N ASP A 16 -30.16 -25.43 4.00
CA ASP A 16 -28.85 -25.73 4.57
C ASP A 16 -28.95 -26.53 5.89
N THR A 17 -28.11 -27.56 6.00
CA THR A 17 -28.02 -28.44 7.18
C THR A 17 -26.94 -27.98 8.16
N ILE A 18 -26.09 -27.03 7.75
CA ILE A 18 -24.93 -26.53 8.51
C ILE A 18 -24.82 -25.03 8.25
N LEU A 19 -24.49 -24.25 9.29
CA LEU A 19 -24.20 -22.81 9.18
C LEU A 19 -23.03 -22.58 8.22
N SER A 20 -23.30 -21.91 7.11
CA SER A 20 -22.33 -21.52 6.09
C SER A 20 -21.94 -20.06 6.31
N PHE A 21 -20.66 -19.79 6.60
CA PHE A 21 -20.15 -18.43 6.71
C PHE A 21 -19.65 -17.97 5.35
N MET A 22 -20.29 -16.98 4.74
CA MET A 22 -19.73 -16.30 3.58
C MET A 22 -18.86 -15.13 4.05
N ARG A 23 -17.67 -14.99 3.45
CA ARG A 23 -16.85 -13.80 3.63
C ARG A 23 -17.52 -12.65 2.88
N VAL A 24 -18.19 -11.76 3.61
CA VAL A 24 -18.90 -10.62 3.01
C VAL A 24 -18.14 -9.34 3.31
N GLY A 25 -17.54 -8.77 2.26
CA GLY A 25 -16.89 -7.46 2.31
C GLY A 25 -15.60 -7.40 1.49
N SER A 26 -15.27 -6.21 0.99
CA SER A 26 -13.91 -5.90 0.58
C SER A 26 -13.04 -5.99 1.84
N ASP A 27 -12.21 -7.02 1.95
CA ASP A 27 -11.18 -7.05 2.99
C ASP A 27 -10.39 -5.76 2.93
N ASN A 28 -10.41 -5.00 4.02
CA ASN A 28 -9.52 -3.87 4.17
C ASN A 28 -8.13 -4.44 4.47
N ALA A 29 -7.37 -4.72 3.42
CA ALA A 29 -6.07 -5.37 3.48
C ALA A 29 -4.98 -4.50 4.16
N GLY A 30 -5.36 -3.32 4.65
CA GLY A 30 -4.55 -2.47 5.49
C GLY A 30 -4.41 -1.07 4.93
N THR A 31 -3.80 -0.21 5.73
CA THR A 31 -3.42 1.15 5.35
C THR A 31 -1.90 1.27 5.36
N ILE A 32 -1.35 1.81 4.29
CA ILE A 32 0.07 2.16 4.17
C ILE A 32 0.19 3.65 4.42
N SER A 33 1.16 4.04 5.25
CA SER A 33 1.49 5.46 5.47
C SER A 33 2.99 5.68 5.31
N PHE A 34 3.37 6.67 4.53
CA PHE A 34 4.75 7.08 4.32
C PHE A 34 4.92 8.55 4.67
N SER A 35 6.06 8.89 5.26
CA SER A 35 6.48 10.25 5.53
C SER A 35 8.00 10.32 5.41
N GLY A 36 8.48 11.18 4.51
CA GLY A 36 9.89 11.31 4.19
C GLY A 36 10.28 12.77 3.94
N ASN A 37 11.58 12.98 3.78
CA ASN A 37 12.08 14.25 3.30
C ASN A 37 11.90 14.30 1.78
N TYR A 38 11.54 15.49 1.28
CA TYR A 38 11.51 15.77 -0.14
C TYR A 38 12.94 16.06 -0.59
N ASP A 39 13.41 15.35 -1.62
CA ASP A 39 14.72 15.55 -2.22
C ASP A 39 14.53 15.90 -3.71
N PRO A 40 14.76 17.16 -4.12
CA PRO A 40 14.61 17.57 -5.51
C PRO A 40 15.64 16.93 -6.44
N ASP A 41 16.78 16.45 -5.92
CA ASP A 41 17.86 15.87 -6.71
C ASP A 41 17.65 14.36 -6.94
N ASP A 42 16.69 13.73 -6.24
CA ASP A 42 16.31 12.33 -6.45
C ASP A 42 15.43 12.17 -7.71
N THR A 43 16.10 11.91 -8.82
CA THR A 43 15.46 11.72 -10.14
C THR A 43 14.65 10.42 -10.27
N ASN A 44 14.72 9.50 -9.32
CA ASN A 44 13.97 8.23 -9.37
C ASN A 44 12.84 8.21 -8.36
N GLY A 45 13.14 8.37 -7.07
CA GLY A 45 12.17 8.27 -5.98
C GLY A 45 11.23 9.47 -5.96
N GLN A 46 11.74 10.69 -6.06
CA GLN A 46 10.89 11.89 -6.05
C GLN A 46 10.02 12.00 -7.31
N VAL A 47 10.54 11.61 -8.47
CA VAL A 47 9.75 11.54 -9.72
C VAL A 47 8.64 10.51 -9.60
N SER A 48 8.93 9.34 -9.02
CA SER A 48 7.91 8.32 -8.77
C SER A 48 6.84 8.82 -7.80
N LEU A 49 7.22 9.46 -6.69
CA LEU A 49 6.30 10.06 -5.73
C LEU A 49 5.44 11.17 -6.35
N ASN A 50 5.99 12.00 -7.23
CA ASN A 50 5.21 13.02 -7.93
C ASN A 50 4.25 12.39 -8.95
N GLY A 51 4.66 11.30 -9.62
CA GLY A 51 3.79 10.50 -10.48
C GLY A 51 2.64 9.84 -9.72
N LEU A 52 2.86 9.44 -8.46
CA LEU A 52 1.81 8.92 -7.58
C LEU A 52 0.68 9.93 -7.35
N TYR A 53 0.96 11.23 -7.32
CA TYR A 53 -0.08 12.25 -7.11
C TYR A 53 -1.11 12.31 -8.26
N ALA A 54 -0.66 12.12 -9.50
CA ALA A 54 -1.47 12.39 -10.69
C ALA A 54 -2.39 11.22 -11.09
N THR A 55 -2.27 10.08 -10.42
CA THR A 55 -2.98 8.85 -10.80
C THR A 55 -4.18 8.58 -9.91
N THR A 56 -5.28 8.20 -10.55
CA THR A 56 -6.53 7.80 -9.89
C THR A 56 -6.76 6.29 -9.96
N ILE A 57 -5.85 5.54 -10.59
CA ILE A 57 -5.89 4.09 -10.69
C ILE A 57 -5.11 3.43 -9.56
N GLY A 58 -5.54 2.23 -9.17
CA GLY A 58 -4.85 1.44 -8.15
C GLY A 58 -3.52 0.91 -8.66
N PHE A 59 -2.49 0.95 -7.82
CA PHE A 59 -1.16 0.44 -8.13
C PHE A 59 -1.05 -1.05 -7.83
N THR A 60 -0.49 -1.80 -8.76
CA THR A 60 -0.18 -3.23 -8.59
C THR A 60 1.32 -3.49 -8.42
N ASN A 61 2.13 -2.46 -8.66
CA ASN A 61 3.58 -2.50 -8.84
C ASN A 61 4.31 -1.43 -8.00
N LEU A 62 3.83 -1.22 -6.77
CA LEU A 62 4.51 -0.42 -5.75
C LEU A 62 5.25 -1.36 -4.79
N TYR A 63 6.55 -1.12 -4.62
CA TYR A 63 7.45 -1.96 -3.82
C TYR A 63 8.03 -1.16 -2.65
N PHE A 64 7.97 -1.71 -1.45
CA PHE A 64 8.58 -1.15 -0.25
C PHE A 64 9.79 -1.99 0.13
N TYR A 65 10.95 -1.54 -0.29
CA TYR A 65 12.20 -2.22 0.01
C TYR A 65 12.58 -2.06 1.48
N ASP A 66 13.07 -3.12 2.09
CA ASP A 66 13.50 -3.12 3.49
C ASP A 66 14.97 -2.72 3.69
N GLN A 67 15.69 -2.41 2.60
CA GLN A 67 17.13 -2.11 2.61
C GLN A 67 17.43 -0.77 1.94
N TYR A 68 18.41 -0.06 2.47
CA TYR A 68 18.93 1.16 1.85
C TYR A 68 19.69 0.83 0.55
N GLY A 69 19.48 1.63 -0.49
CA GLY A 69 20.10 1.40 -1.81
C GLY A 69 19.40 0.32 -2.64
N ALA A 70 18.21 -0.11 -2.24
CA ALA A 70 17.41 -1.08 -2.97
C ALA A 70 16.80 -0.56 -4.28
N GLY A 71 16.71 -1.42 -5.30
CA GLY A 71 16.24 -1.07 -6.64
C GLY A 71 17.35 -0.78 -7.68
N GLN A 72 18.63 -0.91 -7.32
CA GLN A 72 19.73 -0.82 -8.28
C GLN A 72 19.89 -2.14 -9.05
N ALA A 73 20.34 -2.06 -10.31
CA ALA A 73 20.53 -3.24 -11.15
C ALA A 73 21.53 -4.22 -10.53
N GLY A 74 21.12 -5.50 -10.38
CA GLY A 74 22.01 -6.59 -9.98
C GLY A 74 22.12 -6.88 -8.49
N ALA A 75 21.32 -6.24 -7.64
CA ALA A 75 21.32 -6.52 -6.21
C ALA A 75 20.06 -7.26 -5.75
N THR A 76 20.27 -8.17 -4.80
CA THR A 76 19.22 -8.99 -4.19
C THR A 76 18.59 -8.18 -3.08
N TYR A 77 17.29 -7.91 -3.19
CA TYR A 77 16.57 -7.11 -2.21
C TYR A 77 15.30 -7.81 -1.81
N SER A 78 14.99 -7.67 -0.53
CA SER A 78 13.70 -8.06 0.00
C SER A 78 12.78 -6.84 0.03
N PHE A 79 11.51 -7.06 -0.27
CA PHE A 79 10.53 -5.98 -0.39
C PHE A 79 9.12 -6.45 -0.07
N TRP A 80 8.28 -5.49 0.31
CA TRP A 80 6.84 -5.70 0.40
C TRP A 80 6.14 -5.22 -0.86
N ARG A 81 5.15 -5.98 -1.32
CA ARG A 81 4.23 -5.58 -2.41
C ARG A 81 2.82 -6.04 -2.09
N VAL A 82 1.84 -5.53 -2.84
CA VAL A 82 0.51 -6.13 -2.84
C VAL A 82 0.55 -7.46 -3.59
N ALA A 83 -0.06 -8.51 -3.02
CA ALA A 83 -0.13 -9.82 -3.65
C ALA A 83 -0.95 -9.76 -4.96
N SER A 84 -0.75 -10.75 -5.82
CA SER A 84 -1.45 -10.84 -7.11
C SER A 84 -2.97 -10.75 -6.93
N GLY A 85 -3.62 -9.91 -7.75
CA GLY A 85 -5.06 -9.64 -7.67
C GLY A 85 -5.44 -8.48 -6.74
N GLY A 86 -4.49 -7.91 -5.99
CA GLY A 86 -4.70 -6.71 -5.19
C GLY A 86 -4.23 -5.42 -5.85
N SER A 87 -4.58 -4.29 -5.25
CA SER A 87 -4.20 -2.95 -5.67
C SER A 87 -4.07 -2.01 -4.48
N ILE A 88 -3.19 -1.02 -4.61
CA ILE A 88 -2.96 0.03 -3.61
C ILE A 88 -3.58 1.32 -4.14
N PHE A 89 -4.46 1.96 -3.37
CA PHE A 89 -5.13 3.21 -3.76
C PHE A 89 -4.67 4.34 -2.84
N LEU A 90 -4.17 5.43 -3.40
CA LEU A 90 -3.83 6.60 -2.60
C LEU A 90 -5.11 7.25 -2.06
N THR A 91 -5.15 7.42 -0.75
CA THR A 91 -6.26 8.08 -0.05
C THR A 91 -5.89 9.50 0.35
N LYS A 92 -4.61 9.76 0.55
CA LYS A 92 -4.08 11.09 0.86
C LYS A 92 -2.68 11.25 0.30
N PHE A 93 -2.43 12.38 -0.35
CA PHE A 93 -1.09 12.78 -0.75
C PHE A 93 -0.83 14.19 -0.24
N LYS A 94 0.32 14.38 0.41
CA LYS A 94 0.85 15.69 0.76
C LYS A 94 2.11 15.89 -0.06
N ASP A 95 1.93 16.64 -1.13
CA ASP A 95 2.92 16.86 -2.17
C ASP A 95 4.21 17.47 -1.62
N PHE A 96 4.06 18.57 -0.88
CA PHE A 96 5.22 19.25 -0.32
C PHE A 96 4.84 20.09 0.91
N GLY A 97 5.71 20.10 1.91
CA GLY A 97 5.62 21.02 3.04
C GLY A 97 7.00 21.36 3.58
N ILE A 98 7.29 22.66 3.72
CA ILE A 98 8.57 23.15 4.27
C ILE A 98 8.45 23.23 5.80
N GLN A 99 9.39 22.61 6.51
CA GLN A 99 9.54 22.79 7.95
C GLN A 99 10.39 24.03 8.27
N LYS A 100 10.32 24.55 9.51
CA LYS A 100 11.06 25.76 9.92
C LYS A 100 12.58 25.68 9.74
N ASN A 101 13.12 24.47 9.61
CA ASN A 101 14.52 24.19 9.33
C ASN A 101 14.87 24.21 7.83
N GLY A 102 13.93 24.57 6.95
CA GLY A 102 14.13 24.59 5.49
C GLY A 102 14.06 23.22 4.81
N ILE A 103 13.82 22.13 5.55
CA ILE A 103 13.72 20.79 4.98
C ILE A 103 12.30 20.57 4.45
N GLY A 104 12.21 20.27 3.16
CA GLY A 104 10.96 19.85 2.53
C GLY A 104 10.56 18.44 2.97
N LYS A 105 9.26 18.22 3.15
CA LYS A 105 8.69 16.91 3.46
C LYS A 105 7.58 16.55 2.50
N THR A 106 7.49 15.25 2.22
CA THR A 106 6.41 14.65 1.45
C THR A 106 5.86 13.45 2.23
N SER A 107 4.56 13.19 2.11
CA SER A 107 3.93 12.08 2.81
C SER A 107 2.70 11.62 2.07
N PHE A 108 2.40 10.33 2.13
CA PHE A 108 1.17 9.78 1.57
C PHE A 108 0.54 8.74 2.48
N THR A 109 -0.74 8.50 2.26
CA THR A 109 -1.51 7.41 2.84
C THR A 109 -2.21 6.70 1.72
N ALA A 110 -2.20 5.37 1.76
CA ALA A 110 -2.83 4.52 0.77
C ALA A 110 -3.56 3.36 1.43
N GLN A 111 -4.60 2.87 0.78
CA GLN A 111 -5.39 1.72 1.21
C GLN A 111 -5.13 0.54 0.28
N VAL A 112 -4.92 -0.64 0.86
CA VAL A 112 -4.75 -1.88 0.12
C VAL A 112 -6.11 -2.54 -0.07
N SER A 113 -6.40 -3.00 -1.28
CA SER A 113 -7.65 -3.67 -1.63
C SER A 113 -7.39 -4.88 -2.53
N GLY A 114 -8.31 -5.83 -2.55
CA GLY A 114 -8.28 -7.00 -3.44
C GLY A 114 -7.31 -8.12 -3.03
N ALA A 115 -6.21 -7.81 -2.33
CA ALA A 115 -5.30 -8.80 -1.77
C ALA A 115 -4.46 -8.22 -0.61
N VAL A 116 -3.82 -9.10 0.17
CA VAL A 116 -2.92 -8.71 1.27
C VAL A 116 -1.56 -8.23 0.76
N MET A 117 -0.81 -7.52 1.62
CA MET A 117 0.62 -7.27 1.37
C MET A 117 1.42 -8.55 1.63
N GLU A 118 2.38 -8.85 0.77
CA GLU A 118 3.32 -9.97 0.89
C GLU A 118 4.76 -9.48 0.93
N TRP A 119 5.59 -10.17 1.70
CA TRP A 119 7.04 -9.98 1.72
C TRP A 119 7.70 -10.96 0.76
N VAL A 120 8.57 -10.45 -0.09
CA VAL A 120 9.32 -11.20 -1.11
C VAL A 120 10.80 -11.04 -0.80
N SER A 121 11.52 -12.16 -0.69
CA SER A 121 12.93 -12.22 -0.33
C SER A 121 13.86 -12.37 -1.52
#